data_AF-A0A352RY21-F1
#
_entry.id   AF-A0A352RY21-F1
#
_cell.length_a   1.000
_cell.length_b   1.000
_cell.length_c   1.000
_cell.angle_alpha   90.00
_cell.angle_beta   90.00
_cell.angle_gamma   90.00
#
_symmetry.space_group_name_H-M   'P 1'
#
loop_
_entity.id
_entity.type
_entity.pdbx_description
1 polymer ?
#
loop_
_entity_poly.entity_id
_entity_poly.type
_entity_poly.pdbx_seq_one_letter_code
_entity_poly.pdbx_strand_id
1 'polypeptide(L)'
;FAGLSSGAGNVAVGDPLRESLFEWMVNAGFSGQLSRTLISRLPVGTDRPAAMSWIRQEIAKKVPVLSNEDALFDQGGVLALIGPTGVGK
;
A
#
# COMPACT_ATOMS: atom_id res chain seq x y z
N PHE A 1 47.27 -9.47 -22.93
CA PHE A 1 47.29 -8.01 -22.73
C PHE A 1 45.85 -7.53 -22.86
N ALA A 2 45.07 -7.53 -21.79
CA ALA A 2 45.06 -6.56 -20.68
C ALA A 2 44.26 -5.28 -21.06
N GLY A 3 43.23 -5.01 -20.25
CA GLY A 3 42.31 -3.86 -20.30
C GLY A 3 40.84 -4.36 -20.27
N LEU A 4 40.21 -4.75 -19.15
CA LEU A 4 39.99 -4.02 -17.88
C LEU A 4 39.61 -2.55 -18.18
N SER A 5 38.44 -2.01 -17.83
CA SER A 5 37.56 -2.31 -16.70
C SER A 5 36.20 -1.61 -16.90
N SER A 6 35.08 -2.34 -16.96
CA SER A 6 33.76 -1.74 -16.69
C SER A 6 33.46 -1.90 -15.21
N GLY A 7 34.19 -1.14 -14.39
CA GLY A 7 33.92 -0.98 -12.97
C GLY A 7 32.85 0.07 -12.74
N ALA A 8 31.59 -0.24 -13.06
CA ALA A 8 30.45 0.46 -12.46
C ALA A 8 30.08 -0.25 -11.16
N GLY A 9 31.01 -0.21 -10.21
CA GLY A 9 30.81 -0.73 -8.86
C GLY A 9 30.02 0.27 -8.02
N ASN A 10 28.87 -0.19 -7.54
CA ASN A 10 28.21 0.26 -6.32
C ASN A 10 27.59 1.66 -6.34
N VAL A 11 26.44 1.77 -6.99
CA VAL A 11 25.34 2.44 -6.29
C VAL A 11 24.51 1.31 -5.72
N ALA A 12 24.39 1.23 -4.40
CA ALA A 12 23.30 0.49 -3.77
C ALA A 12 22.02 1.27 -4.11
N VAL A 13 21.59 1.18 -5.37
CA VAL A 13 20.41 1.88 -5.90
C VAL A 13 19.24 1.19 -5.24
N GLY A 14 18.56 1.89 -4.33
CA GLY A 14 17.25 1.45 -3.86
C GLY A 14 16.40 1.09 -5.08
N ASP A 15 15.71 -0.04 -5.02
CA ASP A 15 14.86 -0.56 -6.10
C ASP A 15 13.97 0.57 -6.67
N PRO A 16 14.25 1.09 -7.89
CA PRO A 16 13.57 2.28 -8.43
C PRO A 16 12.06 2.07 -8.56
N LEU A 17 11.64 0.81 -8.74
CA LEU A 17 10.23 0.47 -8.76
C LEU A 17 9.61 0.71 -7.38
N ARG A 18 10.27 0.25 -6.31
CA ARG A 18 9.79 0.45 -4.94
C ARG A 18 9.70 1.92 -4.56
N GLU A 19 10.67 2.74 -4.96
CA GLU A 19 10.63 4.18 -4.71
C GLU A 19 9.45 4.82 -5.46
N SER A 20 9.29 4.52 -6.75
CA SER A 20 8.17 5.05 -7.54
C SER A 20 6.80 4.64 -7.01
N LEU A 21 6.69 3.45 -6.42
CA LEU A 21 5.46 2.97 -5.77
C LEU A 21 5.23 3.68 -4.44
N PHE A 22 6.28 3.99 -3.68
CA PHE A 22 6.18 4.72 -2.43
C PHE A 22 5.65 6.14 -2.66
N GLU A 23 6.25 6.87 -3.60
CA GLU A 23 5.81 8.20 -4.00
C GLU A 23 4.35 8.18 -4.49
N TRP A 24 3.99 7.21 -5.33
CA TRP A 24 2.62 7.06 -5.81
C TRP A 24 1.62 6.86 -4.65
N MET A 25 1.94 6.02 -3.67
CA MET A 25 1.06 5.78 -2.54
C MET A 25 0.91 7.01 -1.64
N VAL A 26 2.00 7.72 -1.36
CA VAL A 26 1.94 8.94 -0.53
C VAL A 26 1.14 10.03 -1.24
N ASN A 27 1.35 10.21 -2.54
CA ASN A 27 0.58 11.17 -3.35
C ASN A 27 -0.90 10.80 -3.48
N ALA A 28 -1.25 9.52 -3.36
CA ALA A 28 -2.64 9.05 -3.30
C ALA A 28 -3.29 9.22 -1.91
N GLY A 29 -2.57 9.75 -0.91
CA GLY A 29 -3.09 10.01 0.43
C GLY A 29 -2.92 8.86 1.43
N PHE A 30 -2.19 7.80 1.08
CA PHE A 30 -1.85 6.75 2.04
C PHE A 30 -0.78 7.23 3.03
N SER A 31 -0.86 6.76 4.27
CA SER A 31 0.16 7.09 5.27
C SER A 31 1.53 6.50 4.89
N GLY A 32 2.60 7.24 5.14
CA GLY A 32 3.96 6.78 4.81
C GLY A 32 4.33 5.45 5.49
N GLN A 33 3.78 5.19 6.69
CA GLN A 33 3.98 3.91 7.38
C GLN A 33 3.28 2.74 6.65
N LEU A 34 2.04 2.93 6.18
CA LEU A 34 1.33 1.92 5.41
C LEU A 34 2.05 1.64 4.08
N SER A 35 2.46 2.69 3.38
CA SER A 35 3.20 2.59 2.12
C SER A 35 4.50 1.79 2.28
N ARG A 36 5.33 2.10 3.29
CA ARG A 36 6.55 1.33 3.58
C ARG A 36 6.26 -0.12 3.93
N THR A 37 5.20 -0.38 4.69
CA THR A 37 4.81 -1.73 5.11
C THR A 37 4.36 -2.60 3.93
N LEU A 38 3.64 -2.02 2.97
CA LEU A 38 3.20 -2.74 1.78
C LEU A 38 4.38 -2.98 0.82
N ILE A 39 5.20 -1.95 0.61
CA ILE A 39 6.35 -2.05 -0.29
C ILE A 39 7.42 -3.01 0.25
N SER A 40 7.64 -3.09 1.56
CA SER A 40 8.61 -4.04 2.13
C SER A 40 8.19 -5.51 1.95
N ARG A 41 6.88 -5.77 1.86
CA ARG A 41 6.30 -7.11 1.65
C ARG A 41 6.10 -7.46 0.18
N LEU A 42 6.39 -6.54 -0.74
CA LEU A 42 6.25 -6.75 -2.17
C LEU A 42 7.19 -7.88 -2.64
N PRO A 43 6.69 -8.89 -3.38
CA PRO A 43 7.51 -9.95 -3.95
C PRO A 43 8.67 -9.41 -4.78
N VAL A 44 9.80 -10.13 -4.79
CA VAL A 44 10.96 -9.75 -5.60
C VAL A 44 10.69 -10.12 -7.06
N GLY A 45 11.11 -9.25 -8.00
CA GLY A 45 10.98 -9.52 -9.43
C GLY A 45 9.59 -9.24 -10.02
N THR A 46 8.68 -8.59 -9.29
CA THR A 46 7.43 -8.07 -9.87
C THR A 46 7.70 -6.85 -10.76
N ASP A 47 7.00 -6.78 -11.88
CA ASP A 47 6.88 -5.57 -12.68
C ASP A 47 5.88 -4.59 -12.03
N ARG A 48 5.79 -3.37 -12.57
CA ARG A 48 4.90 -2.33 -12.02
C ARG A 48 3.41 -2.74 -12.04
N PRO A 49 2.86 -3.32 -13.12
CA PRO A 49 1.48 -3.79 -13.14
C PRO A 49 1.18 -4.88 -12.08
N ALA A 50 2.05 -5.89 -11.95
CA ALA A 50 1.88 -6.94 -10.95
C ALA A 50 2.01 -6.38 -9.53
N ALA A 51 2.95 -5.46 -9.30
CA ALA A 51 3.11 -4.81 -8.01
C ALA A 51 1.86 -4.01 -7.60
N MET A 52 1.28 -3.24 -8.52
CA MET A 52 0.03 -2.52 -8.26
C MET A 52 -1.14 -3.47 -7.98
N SER A 53 -1.24 -4.58 -8.71
CA SER A 53 -2.26 -5.61 -8.46
C SER A 53 -2.11 -6.21 -7.07
N TRP A 54 -0.88 -6.55 -6.68
CA TRP A 54 -0.57 -7.09 -5.36
C TRP A 54 -0.91 -6.11 -4.24
N ILE A 55 -0.52 -4.83 -4.37
CA ILE A 55 -0.82 -3.77 -3.38
C ILE A 55 -2.33 -3.65 -3.18
N ARG A 56 -3.12 -3.64 -4.26
CA ARG A 56 -4.59 -3.57 -4.18
C ARG A 56 -5.19 -4.76 -3.44
N GLN A 57 -4.75 -5.98 -3.75
CA GLN A 57 -5.23 -7.18 -3.09
C GLN A 57 -4.87 -7.19 -1.60
N GLU A 58 -3.65 -6.76 -1.26
CA GLU A 58 -3.17 -6.73 0.11
C GLU A 58 -3.92 -5.68 0.97
N ILE A 59 -4.29 -4.54 0.37
CA ILE A 59 -5.17 -3.56 1.02
C ILE A 59 -6.58 -4.14 1.19
N ALA A 60 -7.16 -4.73 0.14
CA ALA A 60 -8.52 -5.28 0.19
C ALA A 60 -8.70 -6.35 1.27
N LYS A 61 -7.67 -7.19 1.50
CA LYS A 61 -7.69 -8.19 2.59
C LYS A 61 -7.70 -7.59 4.00
N LYS A 62 -7.22 -6.34 4.15
CA LYS A 62 -7.04 -5.68 5.45
C LYS A 62 -8.12 -4.66 5.76
N VAL A 63 -8.94 -4.29 4.80
CA VAL A 63 -10.11 -3.44 5.02
C VAL A 63 -11.28 -4.36 5.35
N PRO A 64 -11.74 -4.41 6.62
CA PRO A 64 -12.93 -5.18 6.96
C PRO A 64 -14.13 -4.56 6.25
N VAL A 65 -14.69 -5.29 5.29
CA VAL A 65 -15.94 -4.94 4.63
C VAL A 65 -17.05 -5.72 5.34
N LEU A 66 -18.06 -5.01 5.82
CA LEU A 66 -19.26 -5.64 6.35
C LEU A 66 -19.90 -6.46 5.23
N SER A 67 -20.02 -7.78 5.42
CA SER A 67 -20.59 -8.67 4.40
C SER A 67 -22.08 -8.47 4.20
N ASN A 68 -22.75 -7.89 5.20
CA ASN A 68 -24.16 -7.54 5.17
C ASN A 68 -24.37 -6.28 6.04
N GLU A 69 -24.62 -5.15 5.39
CA GLU A 69 -24.92 -3.88 6.07
C GLU A 69 -26.31 -3.95 6.74
N ASP A 70 -27.27 -4.66 6.16
CA ASP A 70 -28.62 -4.81 6.70
C ASP A 70 -28.63 -5.61 8.01
N ALA A 71 -27.71 -6.56 8.17
CA ALA A 71 -27.53 -7.29 9.43
C ALA A 71 -27.14 -6.38 10.61
N LEU A 72 -26.52 -5.22 10.35
CA LEU A 72 -26.19 -4.23 11.38
C LEU A 72 -27.45 -3.53 11.91
N PHE A 73 -28.45 -3.33 11.05
CA PHE A 73 -29.71 -2.65 11.40
C PHE A 73 -30.79 -3.64 11.88
N ASP A 74 -30.82 -4.85 11.33
CA ASP A 74 -31.80 -5.89 11.67
C ASP A 74 -31.67 -6.43 13.10
N GLN A 75 -30.48 -6.35 13.70
CA GLN A 75 -30.27 -6.81 15.08
C GLN A 75 -31.00 -5.94 16.12
N GLY A 76 -31.40 -4.70 15.78
CA GLY A 76 -32.01 -3.74 16.69
C GLY A 76 -31.04 -3.30 17.81
N GLY A 77 -30.76 -2.01 17.91
CA GLY A 77 -29.84 -1.49 18.93
C GLY A 77 -29.63 0.02 18.86
N VAL A 78 -28.95 0.56 19.88
CA VAL A 78 -28.53 1.97 19.90
C VAL A 78 -27.12 2.07 19.30
N LEU A 79 -26.99 2.76 18.17
CA LEU A 79 -25.71 3.03 17.52
C LEU A 79 -25.22 4.44 17.89
N ALA A 80 -24.02 4.55 18.45
CA ALA A 80 -23.35 5.83 18.64
C ALA A 80 -22.45 6.11 17.44
N LEU A 81 -22.78 7.14 16.65
CA LEU A 81 -21.89 7.64 15.62
C LEU A 81 -20.83 8.55 16.26
N ILE A 82 -19.60 8.07 16.36
CA ILE A 82 -18.49 8.81 16.98
C ILE A 82 -17.44 9.15 15.91
N GLY A 83 -16.93 10.38 15.96
CA GLY A 83 -15.90 10.88 15.03
C GLY A 83 -15.49 12.32 15.36
N PRO A 84 -14.40 12.82 14.75
CA PRO A 84 -13.96 14.20 14.94
C PRO A 84 -15.00 15.21 14.42
N THR A 85 -14.99 16.45 14.90
CA THR A 85 -15.89 17.52 14.42
C THR A 85 -15.62 17.82 12.94
N GLY A 86 -16.68 18.05 12.16
CA GLY A 86 -16.56 18.42 10.74
C GLY A 86 -16.60 17.28 9.71
N VAL A 87 -16.77 16.02 10.13
CA VAL A 87 -16.90 14.87 9.20
C VAL A 87 -18.35 14.58 8.75
N GLY A 88 -19.31 15.43 9.12
CA GLY A 88 -20.72 15.26 8.75
C GLY A 88 -21.46 14.15 9.51
N LYS A 89 -21.10 13.94 10.79
CA LYS A 89 -21.98 13.22 11.74
C LYS A 89 -23.25 13.99 12.00
#